data_AF-A0A812REI2-F1
#
_entry.id   AF-A0A812REI2-F1
#
_cell.length_a   1.000
_cell.length_b   1.000
_cell.length_c   1.000
_cell.angle_alpha   90.00
_cell.angle_beta   90.00
_cell.angle_gamma   90.00
#
_symmetry.space_group_name_H-M   'P 1'
#
loop_
_entity.id
_entity.type
_entity.pdbx_description
1 polymer ?
#
loop_
_entity_poly.entity_id
_entity_poly.type
_entity_poly.pdbx_seq_one_letter_code
_entity_poly.pdbx_strand_id
1 'polypeptide(L)'
;MCIRHPGWTNVILVVSYGMFGIVYLTAKQGWHAETALYVVVQIITTIGFGDITVTKEEEVFMIVFVLLGTVLVAKIVNDVSEIFLERASEQVDDTLHRMEDMLFTHGHRHHICPAKLHNLISAVLILGAFLLVWTLFFGLYEHCTCSYGYTAVQGCVDERCTETGGTTKTLLDALYMAVITYAGHQSGSIGSVLMVLGVVAFFNVISAVAEVIAGYQRYHKNRLRLSRLGFKHIDRDGTGLINQTEFQVYMLLRQGRVTPAQLRHLDRLFDCMDRDKTGRLSYQEIRDGLMDVDLE
;
A
#
# COMPACT_ATOMS: atom_id res chain seq x y z
N MET A 1 -19.97 -14.26 -8.33
CA MET A 1 -19.26 -14.14 -9.61
C MET A 1 -18.13 -13.12 -9.40
N CYS A 2 -16.96 -13.56 -8.91
CA CYS A 2 -15.83 -12.64 -8.71
C CYS A 2 -15.16 -12.41 -10.06
N ILE A 3 -15.45 -11.27 -10.68
CA ILE A 3 -14.72 -10.81 -11.87
C ILE A 3 -13.35 -10.40 -11.36
N ARG A 4 -12.38 -11.31 -11.45
CA ARG A 4 -10.95 -11.00 -11.30
C ARG A 4 -10.59 -10.03 -12.42
N HIS A 5 -10.76 -8.74 -12.17
CA HIS A 5 -10.38 -7.72 -13.14
C HIS A 5 -8.86 -7.83 -13.35
N PRO A 6 -8.38 -8.05 -14.58
CA PRO A 6 -6.95 -8.04 -14.84
C PRO A 6 -6.43 -6.67 -14.40
N GLY A 7 -5.30 -6.61 -13.70
CA GLY A 7 -4.74 -5.34 -13.18
C GLY A 7 -4.59 -4.24 -14.23
N TRP A 8 -4.51 -4.64 -15.51
CA TRP A 8 -4.59 -3.78 -16.69
C TRP A 8 -5.85 -2.90 -16.75
N THR A 9 -6.98 -3.33 -16.19
CA THR A 9 -8.25 -2.56 -16.16
C THR A 9 -8.07 -1.24 -15.42
N ASN A 10 -7.38 -1.24 -14.27
CA ASN A 10 -7.11 -0.03 -13.50
C ASN A 10 -6.17 0.90 -14.24
N VAL A 11 -5.14 0.33 -14.88
CA VAL A 11 -4.17 1.08 -15.67
C VAL A 11 -4.87 1.78 -16.84
N ILE A 12 -5.72 1.05 -17.57
CA ILE A 12 -6.51 1.60 -18.68
C ILE A 12 -7.43 2.72 -18.17
N LEU A 13 -8.07 2.53 -17.01
CA LEU A 13 -8.99 3.51 -16.46
C LEU A 13 -8.26 4.81 -16.05
N VAL A 14 -7.11 4.71 -15.37
CA VAL A 14 -6.25 5.88 -15.04
C VAL A 14 -5.75 6.58 -16.29
N VAL A 15 -5.27 5.84 -17.29
CA VAL A 15 -4.78 6.42 -18.54
C VAL A 15 -5.91 7.12 -19.28
N SER A 16 -7.10 6.51 -19.37
CA SER A 16 -8.26 7.12 -20.03
C SER A 16 -8.74 8.38 -19.33
N TYR A 17 -8.80 8.38 -18.00
CA TYR A 17 -9.15 9.52 -17.17
C TYR A 17 -8.14 10.67 -17.33
N GLY A 18 -6.85 10.34 -17.30
CA GLY A 18 -5.78 11.31 -17.50
C GLY A 18 -5.81 11.92 -18.91
N MET A 19 -5.96 11.09 -19.94
CA MET A 19 -6.07 11.56 -21.33
C MET A 19 -7.29 12.47 -21.54
N PHE A 20 -8.43 12.13 -20.94
CA PHE A 20 -9.61 13.00 -20.97
C PHE A 20 -9.32 14.37 -20.34
N GLY A 21 -8.69 14.40 -19.16
CA GLY A 21 -8.29 15.64 -18.51
C GLY A 21 -7.34 16.49 -19.36
N ILE A 22 -6.34 15.86 -19.99
CA ILE A 22 -5.36 16.57 -20.85
C ILE A 22 -6.07 17.19 -22.06
N VAL A 23 -6.91 16.43 -22.76
CA VAL A 23 -7.65 16.93 -23.93
C VAL A 23 -8.61 18.06 -23.53
N TYR A 24 -9.30 17.91 -22.40
CA TYR A 24 -10.22 18.95 -21.91
C TYR A 24 -9.49 20.26 -21.57
N LEU A 25 -8.42 20.17 -20.77
CA LEU A 25 -7.67 21.34 -20.32
C LEU A 25 -6.98 22.06 -21.48
N THR A 26 -6.41 21.33 -22.44
CA THR A 26 -5.82 21.94 -23.64
C THR A 26 -6.88 22.66 -24.49
N ALA A 27 -8.08 22.08 -24.64
CA ALA A 27 -9.16 22.67 -25.43
C ALA A 27 -9.83 23.88 -24.74
N LYS A 28 -10.00 23.86 -23.42
CA LYS A 28 -10.74 24.89 -22.67
C LYS A 28 -9.87 25.99 -22.10
N GLN A 29 -8.68 25.65 -21.60
CA GLN A 29 -7.74 26.63 -21.04
C GLN A 29 -6.76 27.17 -22.10
N GLY A 30 -6.74 26.58 -23.30
CA GLY A 30 -5.74 26.93 -24.33
C GLY A 30 -4.31 26.58 -23.91
N TRP A 31 -4.14 25.73 -22.90
CA TRP A 31 -2.83 25.32 -22.41
C TRP A 31 -2.10 24.43 -23.42
N HIS A 32 -0.77 24.49 -23.39
CA HIS A 32 0.03 23.45 -24.04
C HIS A 32 -0.19 22.10 -23.37
N ALA A 33 -0.09 21.02 -24.15
CA ALA A 33 -0.32 19.65 -23.66
C ALA A 33 0.58 19.28 -22.47
N GLU A 34 1.76 19.88 -22.38
CA GLU A 34 2.71 19.65 -21.28
C GLU A 34 2.19 20.19 -19.95
N THR A 35 1.64 21.40 -19.96
CA THR A 35 1.05 22.04 -18.77
C THR A 35 -0.19 21.27 -18.31
N ALA A 36 -1.02 20.83 -19.26
CA ALA A 36 -2.18 20.01 -18.95
C ALA A 36 -1.79 18.63 -18.40
N LEU A 37 -0.77 17.98 -18.97
CA LEU A 37 -0.21 16.73 -18.45
C LEU A 37 0.30 16.92 -17.03
N TYR A 38 1.07 17.98 -16.76
CA TYR A 38 1.60 18.29 -15.44
C TYR A 38 0.49 18.39 -14.38
N VAL A 39 -0.56 19.18 -14.63
CA VAL A 39 -1.71 19.32 -13.72
C VAL A 39 -2.44 18.00 -13.53
N VAL A 40 -2.68 17.25 -14.60
CA VAL A 40 -3.37 15.95 -14.52
C VAL A 40 -2.57 14.92 -13.72
N VAL A 41 -1.25 14.84 -13.94
CA VAL A 41 -0.41 13.92 -13.16
C VAL A 41 -0.37 14.35 -11.70
N GLN A 42 -0.29 15.65 -11.37
CA GLN A 42 -0.39 16.13 -9.98
C GLN A 42 -1.67 15.67 -9.28
N ILE A 43 -2.80 15.65 -9.99
CA ILE A 43 -4.10 15.21 -9.46
C ILE A 43 -4.08 13.70 -9.21
N ILE A 44 -3.62 12.92 -10.19
CA ILE A 44 -3.58 11.45 -10.10
C ILE A 44 -2.59 11.00 -9.03
N THR A 45 -1.43 11.65 -8.89
CA THR A 45 -0.43 11.33 -7.87
C THR A 45 -0.72 11.96 -6.53
N THR A 46 -1.77 12.80 -6.43
CA THR A 46 -2.17 13.54 -5.22
C THR A 46 -1.06 14.44 -4.65
N ILE A 47 -0.10 14.88 -5.47
CA ILE A 47 0.97 15.79 -5.06
C ILE A 47 0.42 17.21 -4.89
N GLY A 48 -0.26 17.74 -5.92
CA GLY A 48 -1.03 18.99 -5.87
C GLY A 48 -0.28 20.23 -5.37
N PHE A 49 0.74 20.70 -6.11
CA PHE A 49 1.46 21.94 -5.77
C PHE A 49 0.55 23.18 -5.78
N GLY A 50 -0.48 23.18 -6.63
CA GLY A 50 -1.42 24.29 -6.74
C GLY A 50 -0.80 25.56 -7.36
N ASP A 51 0.31 25.40 -8.06
CA ASP A 51 1.05 26.45 -8.77
C ASP A 51 0.36 26.88 -10.06
N ILE A 52 -0.33 25.96 -10.73
CA ILE A 52 -1.14 26.21 -11.93
C ILE A 52 -2.61 25.92 -11.61
N THR A 53 -3.46 26.92 -11.81
CA THR A 53 -4.90 26.84 -11.52
C THR A 53 -5.73 27.16 -12.74
N VAL A 54 -6.93 26.59 -12.81
CA VAL A 54 -7.90 26.84 -13.88
C VAL A 54 -8.54 28.23 -13.76
N THR A 55 -9.05 28.76 -14.86
CA THR A 55 -9.89 29.97 -14.85
C THR A 55 -11.15 29.78 -14.02
N LYS A 56 -11.69 30.89 -13.51
CA LYS A 56 -12.92 30.92 -12.68
C LYS A 56 -14.11 30.18 -13.30
N GLU A 57 -14.21 30.19 -14.63
CA GLU A 57 -15.29 29.54 -15.37
C GLU A 57 -15.22 28.00 -15.31
N GLU A 58 -14.01 27.44 -15.16
CA GLU A 58 -13.76 26.00 -15.19
C GLU A 58 -13.50 25.41 -13.78
N GLU A 59 -13.60 26.22 -12.72
CA GLU A 59 -13.37 25.77 -11.33
C GLU A 59 -14.30 24.63 -10.93
N VAL A 60 -15.58 24.69 -11.33
CA VAL A 60 -16.56 23.64 -11.01
C VAL A 60 -16.18 22.31 -11.68
N PHE A 61 -15.76 22.36 -12.95
CA PHE A 61 -15.26 21.17 -13.64
C PHE A 61 -14.05 20.60 -12.89
N MET A 62 -13.10 21.46 -12.52
CA MET A 62 -11.88 21.02 -11.86
C MET A 62 -12.17 20.37 -10.51
N ILE A 63 -13.09 20.91 -9.72
CA ILE A 63 -13.53 20.31 -8.44
C ILE A 63 -14.07 18.90 -8.67
N VAL A 64 -15.00 18.74 -9.62
CA VAL A 64 -15.60 17.44 -9.93
C VAL A 64 -14.54 16.46 -10.44
N PHE A 65 -13.64 16.92 -11.31
CA PHE A 65 -12.56 16.12 -11.85
C PHE A 65 -11.66 15.62 -10.71
N VAL A 66 -11.14 16.48 -9.82
CA VAL A 66 -10.31 16.05 -8.68
C VAL A 66 -11.04 15.03 -7.80
N LEU A 67 -12.33 15.24 -7.49
CA LEU A 67 -13.11 14.28 -6.69
C LEU A 67 -13.25 12.91 -7.35
N LEU A 68 -13.45 12.87 -8.67
CA LEU A 68 -13.46 11.61 -9.41
C LEU A 68 -12.08 10.94 -9.42
N GLY A 69 -11.01 11.75 -9.55
CA GLY A 69 -9.63 11.30 -9.47
C GLY A 69 -9.29 10.68 -8.12
N THR A 70 -9.73 11.26 -7.00
CA THR A 70 -9.46 10.70 -5.66
C THR A 70 -10.19 9.38 -5.42
N VAL A 71 -11.44 9.24 -5.91
CA VAL A 71 -12.18 7.96 -5.88
C VAL A 71 -11.44 6.89 -6.69
N LEU A 72 -10.91 7.25 -7.86
CA LEU A 72 -10.12 6.34 -8.68
C LEU A 72 -8.85 5.87 -7.95
N VAL A 73 -8.10 6.80 -7.35
CA VAL A 73 -6.90 6.45 -6.57
C VAL A 73 -7.27 5.54 -5.38
N ALA A 74 -8.36 5.83 -4.67
CA ALA A 74 -8.85 5.01 -3.58
C ALA A 74 -9.18 3.57 -4.02
N LYS A 75 -9.79 3.40 -5.20
CA LYS A 75 -10.07 2.09 -5.79
C LYS A 75 -8.78 1.29 -6.00
N ILE A 76 -7.74 1.92 -6.53
CA ILE A 76 -6.44 1.26 -6.75
C ILE A 76 -5.82 0.82 -5.42
N VAL A 77 -5.88 1.67 -4.40
CA VAL A 77 -5.40 1.33 -3.05
C VAL A 77 -6.18 0.15 -2.48
N ASN A 78 -7.50 0.08 -2.69
CA ASN A 78 -8.32 -1.04 -2.24
C ASN A 78 -7.93 -2.35 -2.96
N ASP A 79 -7.81 -2.36 -4.28
CA ASP A 79 -7.39 -3.53 -5.04
C ASP A 79 -5.99 -4.02 -4.61
N VAL A 80 -5.05 -3.09 -4.39
CA VAL A 80 -3.72 -3.44 -3.87
C VAL A 80 -3.84 -4.06 -2.49
N SER A 81 -4.70 -3.53 -1.62
CA SER A 81 -4.94 -4.06 -0.28
C SER A 81 -5.54 -5.48 -0.33
N GLU A 82 -6.46 -5.75 -1.24
CA GLU A 82 -7.01 -7.09 -1.48
C GLU A 82 -5.91 -8.06 -1.94
N ILE A 83 -5.02 -7.66 -2.86
CA ILE A 83 -3.86 -8.48 -3.26
C ILE A 83 -2.97 -8.79 -2.06
N PHE A 84 -2.74 -7.82 -1.16
CA PHE A 84 -1.98 -8.06 0.06
C PHE A 84 -2.70 -9.03 1.01
N LEU A 85 -4.02 -8.94 1.15
CA LEU A 85 -4.84 -9.84 1.96
C LEU A 85 -4.87 -11.26 1.38
N GLU A 86 -5.00 -11.42 0.08
CA GLU A 86 -4.92 -12.70 -0.63
C GLU A 86 -3.53 -13.33 -0.44
N ARG A 87 -2.45 -12.57 -0.64
CA ARG A 87 -1.09 -13.08 -0.37
C ARG A 87 -0.89 -13.45 1.10
N ALA A 88 -1.51 -12.74 2.03
CA ALA A 88 -1.49 -13.11 3.44
C ALA A 88 -2.32 -14.38 3.71
N SER A 89 -3.36 -14.63 2.89
CA SER A 89 -4.19 -15.82 2.95
C SER A 89 -3.43 -17.06 2.48
N GLU A 90 -2.82 -17.00 1.28
CA GLU A 90 -2.02 -18.05 0.64
C GLU A 90 -0.81 -18.47 1.49
N GLN A 91 -0.16 -17.50 2.14
CA GLN A 91 0.99 -17.78 3.01
C GLN A 91 0.68 -18.69 4.18
N VAL A 92 -0.58 -18.76 4.61
CA VAL A 92 -0.98 -19.71 5.64
C VAL A 92 -1.03 -21.11 5.06
N ASP A 93 -1.60 -21.29 3.88
CA ASP A 93 -1.67 -22.58 3.20
C ASP A 93 -0.27 -23.16 2.97
N ASP A 94 0.66 -22.33 2.46
CA ASP A 94 2.08 -22.67 2.32
C ASP A 94 2.73 -23.07 3.66
N THR A 95 2.33 -22.42 4.76
CA THR A 95 2.89 -22.72 6.08
C THR A 95 2.35 -24.04 6.61
N LEU A 96 1.07 -24.35 6.41
CA LEU A 96 0.50 -25.66 6.78
C LEU A 96 1.20 -26.77 5.99
N HIS A 97 1.32 -26.64 4.67
CA HIS A 97 2.00 -27.62 3.84
C HIS A 97 3.46 -27.82 4.23
N ARG A 98 4.21 -26.75 4.54
CA ARG A 98 5.57 -26.90 5.07
C ARG A 98 5.62 -27.59 6.43
N MET A 99 4.65 -27.35 7.30
CA MET A 99 4.58 -28.01 8.60
C MET A 99 4.26 -29.50 8.44
N GLU A 100 3.37 -29.84 7.51
CA GLU A 100 3.07 -31.20 7.09
C GLU A 100 4.33 -31.89 6.53
N ASP A 101 5.01 -31.27 5.57
CA ASP A 101 6.25 -31.77 4.99
C ASP A 101 7.34 -31.99 6.03
N MET A 102 7.52 -31.06 6.99
CA MET A 102 8.50 -31.22 8.08
C MET A 102 8.19 -32.38 9.02
N LEU A 103 6.91 -32.76 9.16
CA LEU A 103 6.50 -33.91 9.96
C LEU A 103 6.70 -35.22 9.19
N PHE A 104 6.48 -35.22 7.87
CA PHE A 104 6.59 -36.41 7.02
C PHE A 104 7.99 -36.66 6.47
N THR A 105 8.85 -35.64 6.34
CA THR A 105 10.24 -35.79 5.87
C THR A 105 11.23 -35.54 7.01
N HIS A 106 11.91 -36.61 7.44
CA HIS A 106 12.98 -36.53 8.43
C HIS A 106 14.17 -35.74 7.86
N GLY A 107 14.28 -34.48 8.29
CA GLY A 107 15.57 -33.82 8.48
C GLY A 107 16.20 -33.18 7.24
N HIS A 108 15.78 -31.94 6.94
CA HIS A 108 16.74 -30.93 6.51
C HIS A 108 16.45 -29.59 7.19
N ARG A 109 17.42 -29.11 7.98
CA ARG A 109 17.44 -27.73 8.47
C ARG A 109 17.65 -26.83 7.26
N HIS A 110 16.57 -26.30 6.69
CA HIS A 110 16.69 -25.23 5.72
C HIS A 110 17.21 -23.97 6.42
N HIS A 111 18.41 -23.55 6.02
CA HIS A 111 18.93 -22.23 6.36
C HIS A 111 17.94 -21.19 5.83
N ILE A 112 17.39 -20.38 6.73
CA ILE A 112 16.59 -19.20 6.39
C ILE A 112 17.58 -18.18 5.83
N CYS A 113 17.86 -18.27 4.53
CA CYS A 113 18.62 -17.24 3.85
C CYS A 113 17.75 -15.97 3.80
N PRO A 114 18.30 -14.77 4.09
CA PRO A 114 17.57 -13.51 4.03
C PRO A 114 17.39 -13.08 2.57
N ALA A 115 16.72 -13.90 1.75
CA ALA A 115 16.46 -13.62 0.35
C ALA A 115 15.68 -12.30 0.15
N LYS A 116 14.95 -11.86 1.19
CA LYS A 116 14.18 -10.61 1.20
C LYS A 116 15.03 -9.34 1.37
N LEU A 117 16.24 -9.46 1.93
CA LEU A 117 17.11 -8.30 2.12
C LEU A 117 17.71 -7.83 0.78
N HIS A 118 17.97 -8.76 -0.14
CA HIS A 118 18.45 -8.43 -1.48
C HIS A 118 17.42 -7.58 -2.26
N ASN A 119 16.13 -7.95 -2.21
CA ASN A 119 15.06 -7.18 -2.83
C ASN A 119 14.98 -5.75 -2.25
N LEU A 120 15.06 -5.62 -0.93
CA LEU A 120 15.10 -4.32 -0.27
C LEU A 120 16.30 -3.48 -0.71
N ILE A 121 17.49 -4.07 -0.73
CA ILE A 121 18.71 -3.39 -1.19
C ILE A 121 18.53 -2.93 -2.64
N SER A 122 18.03 -3.79 -3.53
CA SER A 122 17.80 -3.42 -4.92
C SER A 122 16.81 -2.26 -5.08
N ALA A 123 15.71 -2.26 -4.32
CA ALA A 123 14.71 -1.20 -4.37
C ALA A 123 15.28 0.13 -3.85
N VAL A 124 16.05 0.10 -2.75
CA VAL A 124 16.72 1.28 -2.18
C VAL A 124 17.77 1.83 -3.14
N LEU A 125 18.53 0.97 -3.84
CA LEU A 125 19.50 1.40 -4.85
C LEU A 125 18.82 2.05 -6.05
N ILE A 126 17.70 1.51 -6.53
CA ILE A 126 16.91 2.10 -7.63
C ILE A 126 16.41 3.49 -7.22
N LEU A 127 15.83 3.63 -6.01
CA LEU A 127 15.38 4.91 -5.50
C LEU A 127 16.55 5.89 -5.31
N GLY A 128 17.67 5.43 -4.76
CA GLY A 128 18.87 6.24 -4.58
C GLY A 128 19.45 6.76 -5.90
N ALA A 129 19.50 5.91 -6.93
CA ALA A 129 19.92 6.31 -8.27
C ALA A 129 18.95 7.35 -8.87
N PHE A 130 17.65 7.15 -8.69
CA PHE A 130 16.63 8.11 -9.12
C PHE A 130 16.82 9.47 -8.44
N LEU A 131 16.92 9.49 -7.10
CA LEU A 131 17.11 10.73 -6.33
C LEU A 131 18.43 11.42 -6.68
N LEU A 132 19.49 10.67 -6.97
CA LEU A 132 20.78 11.23 -7.39
C LEU A 132 20.67 11.92 -8.75
N VAL A 133 20.10 11.26 -9.76
CA VAL A 133 19.86 11.85 -11.09
C VAL A 133 19.03 13.13 -10.95
N TRP A 134 18.05 13.10 -10.07
CA TRP A 134 17.10 14.19 -9.89
C TRP A 134 17.67 15.37 -9.08
N THR A 135 18.48 15.09 -8.05
CA THR A 135 19.24 16.11 -7.33
C THR A 135 20.24 16.80 -8.26
N LEU A 136 20.89 16.05 -9.16
CA LEU A 136 21.76 16.63 -10.19
C LEU A 136 20.98 17.48 -11.18
N PHE A 137 19.77 17.06 -11.59
CA PHE A 137 18.91 17.85 -12.45
C PHE A 137 18.55 19.21 -11.82
N PHE A 138 18.07 19.22 -10.57
CA PHE A 138 17.76 20.48 -9.87
C PHE A 138 19.00 21.31 -9.54
N GLY A 139 20.14 20.67 -9.30
CA GLY A 139 21.40 21.37 -9.01
C GLY A 139 22.05 21.99 -10.25
N LEU A 140 21.87 21.40 -11.44
CA LEU A 140 22.56 21.82 -12.67
C LEU A 140 21.65 22.57 -13.64
N TYR A 141 20.43 22.10 -13.87
CA TYR A 141 19.48 22.70 -14.80
C TYR A 141 18.60 23.73 -14.09
N GLU A 142 17.88 23.34 -13.03
CA GLU A 142 16.97 24.23 -12.30
C GLU A 142 17.62 24.84 -11.04
N HIS A 143 18.87 25.28 -11.18
CA HIS A 143 19.71 25.75 -10.07
C HIS A 143 19.22 27.06 -9.41
N CYS A 144 18.29 27.78 -10.03
CA CYS A 144 17.70 29.02 -9.53
C CYS A 144 16.18 28.93 -9.53
N THR A 145 15.49 29.61 -8.61
CA THR A 145 14.02 29.77 -8.65
C THR A 145 13.62 31.17 -8.20
N CYS A 146 12.57 31.72 -8.83
CA CYS A 146 11.92 32.94 -8.37
C CYS A 146 10.95 32.72 -7.21
N SER A 147 10.67 31.45 -6.86
CA SER A 147 9.65 31.03 -5.90
C SER A 147 8.24 31.53 -6.25
N TYR A 148 7.20 30.96 -5.64
CA TYR A 148 5.80 31.25 -5.97
C TYR A 148 5.00 31.64 -4.72
N GLY A 149 3.85 32.31 -4.91
CA GLY A 149 2.95 32.71 -3.82
C GLY A 149 3.59 33.72 -2.85
N TYR A 150 3.44 33.49 -1.54
CA TYR A 150 3.94 34.40 -0.50
C TYR A 150 5.46 34.51 -0.42
N THR A 151 6.19 33.53 -0.97
CA THR A 151 7.66 33.52 -1.02
C THR A 151 8.20 34.00 -2.36
N ALA A 152 7.35 34.48 -3.27
CA ALA A 152 7.78 34.94 -4.60
C ALA A 152 8.65 36.20 -4.52
N VAL A 153 9.74 36.22 -5.28
CA VAL A 153 10.64 37.37 -5.39
C VAL A 153 10.06 38.39 -6.38
N GLN A 154 9.73 39.60 -5.91
CA GLN A 154 9.18 40.65 -6.76
C GLN A 154 10.17 41.05 -7.87
N GLY A 155 9.69 41.03 -9.12
CA GLY A 155 10.47 41.40 -10.30
C GLY A 155 11.41 40.30 -10.82
N CYS A 156 11.37 39.11 -10.21
CA CYS A 156 12.14 37.96 -10.68
C CYS A 156 11.48 37.33 -11.92
N VAL A 157 12.29 37.02 -12.93
CA VAL A 157 11.85 36.34 -14.16
C VAL A 157 12.55 34.99 -14.23
N ASP A 158 11.77 33.90 -14.28
CA ASP A 158 12.28 32.52 -14.18
C ASP A 158 13.36 32.19 -15.24
N GLU A 159 13.26 32.73 -16.46
CA GLU A 159 14.27 32.56 -17.53
C GLU A 159 15.61 33.26 -17.24
N ARG A 160 15.58 34.35 -16.47
CA ARG A 160 16.76 35.16 -16.10
C ARG A 160 16.91 35.22 -14.58
N CYS A 161 16.60 34.11 -13.92
CA CYS A 161 16.45 34.04 -12.48
C CYS A 161 17.69 34.57 -11.72
N THR A 162 18.90 34.24 -12.18
CA THR A 162 20.16 34.70 -11.58
C THR A 162 20.40 36.20 -11.74
N GLU A 163 19.92 36.79 -12.83
CA GLU A 163 20.10 38.22 -13.13
C GLU A 163 19.05 39.08 -12.42
N THR A 164 17.86 38.53 -12.19
CA THR A 164 16.72 39.25 -11.59
C THR A 164 16.61 39.08 -10.07
N GLY A 165 17.66 38.56 -9.41
CA GLY A 165 17.72 38.42 -7.96
C GLY A 165 17.00 37.20 -7.38
N GLY A 166 16.78 36.16 -8.19
CA GLY A 166 16.23 34.88 -7.74
C GLY A 166 17.17 34.11 -6.81
N THR A 167 16.62 33.13 -6.11
CA THR A 167 17.38 32.35 -5.12
C THR A 167 18.00 31.12 -5.77
N THR A 168 19.31 30.95 -5.56
CA THR A 168 20.03 29.75 -6.02
C THR A 168 19.87 28.61 -5.03
N LYS A 169 19.60 27.41 -5.54
CA LYS A 169 19.40 26.21 -4.75
C LYS A 169 20.76 25.66 -4.31
N THR A 170 20.88 25.35 -3.03
CA THR A 170 21.99 24.54 -2.52
C THR A 170 21.82 23.07 -2.93
N LEU A 171 22.85 22.25 -2.74
CA LEU A 171 22.72 20.80 -2.95
C LEU A 171 21.64 20.19 -2.03
N LEU A 172 21.46 20.73 -0.82
CA LEU A 172 20.43 20.30 0.10
C LEU A 172 19.03 20.69 -0.40
N ASP A 173 18.87 21.89 -0.97
CA ASP A 173 17.61 22.32 -1.57
C ASP A 173 17.29 21.49 -2.82
N ALA A 174 18.29 21.16 -3.63
CA ALA A 174 18.13 20.28 -4.79
C ALA A 174 17.73 18.85 -4.38
N LEU A 175 18.29 18.31 -3.29
CA LEU A 175 17.91 17.01 -2.75
C LEU A 175 16.50 17.05 -2.13
N TYR A 176 16.19 18.12 -1.39
CA TYR A 176 14.86 18.34 -0.81
C TYR A 176 13.80 18.40 -1.90
N MET A 177 14.05 19.18 -2.95
CA MET A 177 13.20 19.21 -4.14
C MET A 177 13.19 17.84 -4.81
N ALA A 178 14.30 17.11 -4.87
CA ALA A 178 14.30 15.80 -5.50
C ALA A 178 13.45 14.74 -4.74
N VAL A 179 13.35 14.86 -3.42
CA VAL A 179 12.58 13.94 -2.55
C VAL A 179 11.09 14.29 -2.53
N ILE A 180 10.76 15.58 -2.45
CA ILE A 180 9.36 16.05 -2.37
C ILE A 180 8.73 16.16 -3.75
N THR A 181 9.53 16.56 -4.71
CA THR A 181 9.11 17.00 -6.03
C THR A 181 9.77 16.06 -7.01
N TYR A 182 9.08 14.99 -7.41
CA TYR A 182 9.57 14.18 -8.54
C TYR A 182 9.39 14.90 -9.91
N ALA A 183 9.04 16.20 -9.95
CA ALA A 183 8.86 17.03 -11.15
C ALA A 183 9.49 18.43 -11.01
N GLY A 184 10.09 18.98 -12.07
CA GLY A 184 10.54 20.38 -12.14
C GLY A 184 9.51 21.23 -12.89
N HIS A 185 9.25 22.45 -12.43
CA HIS A 185 8.28 23.38 -13.04
C HIS A 185 8.73 23.86 -14.43
N GLN A 186 10.04 23.86 -14.71
CA GLN A 186 10.60 24.34 -15.97
C GLN A 186 10.87 23.23 -17.00
N SER A 187 10.68 21.95 -16.66
CA SER A 187 11.11 20.81 -17.49
C SER A 187 10.02 20.21 -18.39
N GLY A 188 8.85 20.83 -18.49
CA GLY A 188 7.78 20.41 -19.40
C GLY A 188 7.36 18.94 -19.21
N SER A 189 7.11 18.24 -20.33
CA SER A 189 6.67 16.84 -20.35
C SER A 189 7.61 15.86 -19.63
N ILE A 190 8.92 16.14 -19.61
CA ILE A 190 9.95 15.25 -19.03
C ILE A 190 9.79 15.17 -17.51
N GLY A 191 9.55 16.30 -16.84
CA GLY A 191 9.32 16.34 -15.39
C GLY A 191 8.09 15.52 -14.97
N SER A 192 7.02 15.55 -15.76
CA SER A 192 5.80 14.80 -15.49
C SER A 192 5.96 13.29 -15.64
N VAL A 193 6.73 12.82 -16.62
CA VAL A 193 7.01 11.38 -16.80
C VAL A 193 7.93 10.88 -15.69
N LEU A 194 8.97 11.64 -15.36
CA LEU A 194 9.88 11.31 -14.27
C LEU A 194 9.17 11.31 -12.91
N MET A 195 8.13 12.13 -12.74
CA MET A 195 7.27 12.12 -11.55
C MET A 195 6.64 10.76 -11.31
N VAL A 196 6.05 10.17 -12.35
CA VAL A 196 5.42 8.85 -12.27
C VAL A 196 6.47 7.78 -11.94
N LEU A 197 7.64 7.83 -12.58
CA LEU A 197 8.71 6.86 -12.33
C LEU A 197 9.27 6.95 -10.90
N GLY A 198 9.43 8.16 -10.36
CA GLY A 198 9.86 8.39 -8.99
C GLY A 198 8.86 7.83 -7.97
N VAL A 199 7.57 8.09 -8.19
CA VAL A 199 6.49 7.51 -7.36
C VAL A 199 6.53 5.98 -7.41
N VAL A 200 6.66 5.38 -8.59
CA VAL A 200 6.77 3.91 -8.74
C VAL A 200 8.00 3.36 -8.01
N ALA A 201 9.16 4.00 -8.11
CA ALA A 201 10.37 3.60 -7.40
C ALA A 201 10.19 3.65 -5.87
N PHE A 202 9.51 4.68 -5.37
CA PHE A 202 9.18 4.80 -3.95
C PHE A 202 8.22 3.71 -3.47
N PHE A 203 7.15 3.41 -4.23
CA PHE A 203 6.23 2.31 -3.93
C PHE A 203 6.92 0.94 -3.95
N ASN A 204 7.94 0.76 -4.79
CA ASN A 204 8.75 -0.46 -4.77
C ASN A 204 9.52 -0.62 -3.45
N VAL A 205 10.08 0.47 -2.91
CA VAL A 205 10.72 0.44 -1.57
C VAL A 205 9.70 0.13 -0.49
N ILE A 206 8.52 0.78 -0.50
CA ILE A 206 7.44 0.49 0.46
C ILE A 206 7.07 -1.00 0.43
N SER A 207 6.92 -1.56 -0.78
CA SER A 207 6.58 -2.97 -0.96
C SER A 207 7.67 -3.89 -0.42
N ALA A 208 8.95 -3.60 -0.71
CA ALA A 208 10.08 -4.37 -0.20
C ALA A 208 10.20 -4.29 1.33
N VAL A 209 9.98 -3.11 1.92
CA VAL A 209 9.95 -2.92 3.38
C VAL A 209 8.80 -3.71 4.00
N ALA A 210 7.60 -3.66 3.41
CA ALA A 210 6.44 -4.42 3.88
C ALA A 210 6.72 -5.93 3.89
N GLU A 211 7.40 -6.45 2.87
CA GLU A 211 7.81 -7.86 2.81
C GLU A 211 8.83 -8.25 3.90
N VAL A 212 9.76 -7.35 4.22
CA VAL A 212 10.75 -7.54 5.29
C VAL A 212 10.07 -7.52 6.65
N ILE A 213 9.19 -6.54 6.91
CA ILE A 213 8.40 -6.46 8.16
C ILE A 213 7.54 -7.71 8.31
N ALA A 214 6.82 -8.11 7.27
CA ALA A 214 6.00 -9.32 7.29
C ALA A 214 6.85 -10.59 7.49
N GLY A 215 8.08 -10.62 6.96
CA GLY A 215 9.05 -11.68 7.21
C GLY A 215 9.50 -11.73 8.67
N TYR A 216 9.81 -10.58 9.26
CA TYR A 216 10.22 -10.47 10.66
C TYR A 216 9.09 -10.87 11.62
N GLN A 217 7.87 -10.41 11.37
CA GLN A 217 6.68 -10.80 12.14
C GLN A 217 6.44 -12.32 12.09
N ARG A 218 6.56 -12.94 10.90
CA ARG A 218 6.47 -14.41 10.76
C ARG A 218 7.54 -15.16 11.52
N TYR A 219 8.78 -14.66 11.51
CA TYR A 219 9.89 -15.29 12.23
C TYR A 219 9.60 -15.38 13.74
N HIS A 220 9.10 -14.31 14.36
CA HIS A 220 8.71 -14.32 15.77
C HIS A 220 7.47 -15.18 16.06
N LYS A 221 6.46 -15.13 15.19
CA LYS A 221 5.22 -15.91 15.34
C LYS A 221 5.45 -17.43 15.24
N ASN A 222 6.34 -17.86 14.34
CA ASN A 222 6.70 -19.27 14.18
C ASN A 222 7.62 -19.79 15.30
N ARG A 223 8.26 -18.89 16.05
CA ARG A 223 9.17 -19.21 17.17
C ARG A 223 8.48 -19.41 18.53
N LEU A 224 7.16 -19.32 18.63
CA LEU A 224 6.41 -19.95 19.72
C LEU A 224 6.61 -21.46 19.63
N ARG A 225 7.78 -21.93 20.08
CA ARG A 225 7.99 -23.31 20.51
C ARG A 225 6.88 -23.59 21.51
N LEU A 226 6.34 -24.80 21.48
CA LEU A 226 5.47 -25.34 22.51
C LEU A 226 6.24 -25.30 23.85
N SER A 227 6.28 -24.13 24.49
CA SER A 227 6.80 -23.99 25.84
C SER A 227 5.83 -24.75 26.74
N ARG A 228 6.28 -25.30 27.86
CA ARG A 228 5.37 -25.96 28.80
C ARG A 228 4.21 -25.06 29.23
N LEU A 229 4.43 -23.74 29.22
CA LEU A 229 3.40 -22.74 29.46
C LEU A 229 2.38 -22.66 28.31
N GLY A 230 2.84 -22.69 27.06
CA GLY A 230 1.97 -22.73 25.88
C GLY A 230 1.17 -24.03 25.78
N PHE A 231 1.77 -25.19 26.11
CA PHE A 231 1.07 -26.47 26.17
C PHE A 231 -0.14 -26.42 27.12
N LYS A 232 0.07 -25.90 28.34
CA LYS A 232 -1.01 -25.72 29.34
C LYS A 232 -2.10 -24.73 28.93
N HIS A 233 -1.86 -23.88 27.94
CA HIS A 233 -2.89 -22.98 27.41
C HIS A 233 -3.71 -23.61 26.27
N ILE A 234 -3.23 -24.73 25.71
CA ILE A 234 -3.86 -25.45 24.61
C ILE A 234 -4.67 -26.63 25.16
N ASP A 235 -4.08 -27.35 26.11
CA ASP A 235 -4.68 -28.42 26.91
C ASP A 235 -5.76 -27.82 27.82
N ARG A 236 -6.96 -27.62 27.27
CA ARG A 236 -8.12 -27.02 27.96
C ARG A 236 -8.79 -28.05 28.86
N ASP A 237 -8.77 -29.33 28.46
CA ASP A 237 -9.33 -30.43 29.24
C ASP A 237 -8.41 -30.90 30.38
N GLY A 238 -7.14 -30.47 30.40
CA GLY A 238 -6.19 -30.74 31.46
C GLY A 238 -5.70 -32.18 31.48
N THR A 239 -5.86 -32.90 30.37
CA THR A 239 -5.50 -34.31 30.25
C THR A 239 -4.00 -34.54 30.16
N GLY A 240 -3.22 -33.49 29.92
CA GLY A 240 -1.79 -33.58 29.63
C GLY A 240 -1.50 -34.08 28.21
N LEU A 241 -2.52 -34.21 27.37
CA LEU A 241 -2.47 -34.54 25.95
C LEU A 241 -3.15 -33.42 25.16
N ILE A 242 -2.90 -33.34 23.85
CA ILE A 242 -3.59 -32.39 22.97
C ILE A 242 -4.43 -33.20 22.01
N ASN A 243 -5.75 -33.02 22.05
CA ASN A 243 -6.68 -33.66 21.12
C ASN A 243 -6.76 -32.90 19.77
N GLN A 244 -7.47 -33.46 18.79
CA GLN A 244 -7.55 -32.87 17.44
C GLN A 244 -8.13 -31.44 17.45
N THR A 245 -9.16 -31.19 18.27
CA THR A 245 -9.81 -29.88 18.38
C THR A 245 -8.87 -28.86 19.01
N GLU A 246 -8.18 -29.23 20.09
CA GLU A 246 -7.19 -28.38 20.75
C GLU A 246 -6.01 -28.06 19.83
N PHE A 247 -5.57 -29.03 19.01
CA PHE A 247 -4.55 -28.80 17.99
C PHE A 247 -5.02 -27.80 16.92
N GLN A 248 -6.26 -27.93 16.43
CA GLN A 248 -6.83 -26.99 15.45
C GLN A 248 -6.94 -25.57 16.00
N VAL A 249 -7.48 -25.41 17.22
CA VAL A 249 -7.59 -24.12 17.90
C VAL A 249 -6.22 -23.50 18.12
N TYR A 250 -5.24 -24.30 18.55
CA TYR A 250 -3.86 -23.85 18.68
C TYR A 250 -3.28 -23.36 17.35
N MET A 251 -3.51 -24.09 16.25
CA MET A 251 -3.00 -23.68 14.94
C MET A 251 -3.62 -22.36 14.47
N LEU A 252 -4.92 -22.15 14.69
CA LEU A 252 -5.61 -20.88 14.38
C LEU A 252 -5.07 -19.69 15.21
N LEU A 253 -4.83 -19.92 16.51
CA LEU A 253 -4.21 -18.93 17.41
C LEU A 253 -2.77 -18.61 17.02
N ARG A 254 -1.97 -19.64 16.72
CA ARG A 254 -0.56 -19.50 16.34
C ARG A 254 -0.42 -18.74 15.03
N GLN A 255 -1.31 -18.98 14.08
CA GLN A 255 -1.38 -18.22 12.83
C GLN A 255 -1.97 -16.82 13.03
N GLY A 256 -2.46 -16.51 14.25
CA GLY A 256 -3.12 -15.26 14.64
C GLY A 256 -4.24 -14.87 13.70
N ARG A 257 -4.91 -15.87 13.13
CA ARG A 257 -6.16 -15.71 12.39
C ARG A 257 -7.32 -15.50 13.34
N VAL A 258 -7.21 -16.07 14.52
CA VAL A 258 -8.15 -15.89 15.61
C VAL A 258 -7.38 -15.37 16.82
N THR A 259 -7.92 -14.35 17.46
CA THR A 259 -7.43 -13.84 18.74
C THR A 259 -8.05 -14.64 19.89
N PRO A 260 -7.41 -14.72 21.07
CA PRO A 260 -8.01 -15.38 22.23
C PRO A 260 -9.37 -14.80 22.62
N ALA A 261 -9.61 -13.51 22.35
CA ALA A 261 -10.90 -12.88 22.59
C ALA A 261 -11.99 -13.42 21.64
N GLN A 262 -11.68 -13.59 20.36
CA GLN A 262 -12.60 -14.17 19.37
C GLN A 262 -12.96 -15.62 19.71
N LEU A 263 -12.00 -16.43 20.18
CA LEU A 263 -12.32 -17.78 20.67
C LEU A 263 -13.29 -17.76 21.85
N ARG A 264 -13.11 -16.86 22.83
CA ARG A 264 -14.07 -16.71 23.94
C ARG A 264 -15.46 -16.27 23.47
N HIS A 265 -15.57 -15.57 22.35
CA HIS A 265 -16.86 -15.27 21.74
C HIS A 265 -17.49 -16.51 21.11
N LEU A 266 -16.71 -17.33 20.41
CA LEU A 266 -17.17 -18.62 19.87
C LEU A 266 -17.60 -19.58 20.97
N ASP A 267 -16.82 -19.67 22.07
CA ASP A 267 -17.15 -20.49 23.24
C ASP A 267 -18.52 -20.06 23.83
N ARG A 268 -18.75 -18.74 23.99
CA ARG A 268 -20.05 -18.22 24.46
C ARG A 268 -21.21 -18.45 23.49
N LEU A 269 -20.97 -18.31 22.20
CA LEU A 269 -21.99 -18.61 21.19
C LEU A 269 -22.39 -20.09 21.25
N PHE A 270 -21.41 -20.98 21.39
CA PHE A 270 -21.64 -22.40 21.57
C PHE A 270 -22.48 -22.66 22.82
N ASP A 271 -22.09 -22.12 23.98
CA ASP A 271 -22.81 -22.29 25.24
C ASP A 271 -24.27 -21.79 25.20
N CYS A 272 -24.54 -20.74 24.41
CA CYS A 272 -25.90 -20.24 24.21
C CYS A 272 -26.76 -21.16 23.32
N MET A 273 -26.14 -21.82 22.34
CA MET A 273 -26.83 -22.72 21.41
C MET A 273 -26.99 -24.13 21.98
N ASP A 274 -26.05 -24.61 22.80
CA ASP A 274 -26.06 -25.91 23.46
C ASP A 274 -27.04 -25.89 24.65
N ARG A 275 -28.33 -25.93 24.34
CA ARG A 275 -29.42 -25.83 25.33
C ARG A 275 -29.44 -27.04 26.23
N ASP A 276 -29.11 -28.21 25.69
CA ASP A 276 -29.08 -29.47 26.42
C ASP A 276 -27.76 -29.70 27.19
N LYS A 277 -26.76 -28.83 27.00
CA LYS A 277 -25.44 -28.87 27.62
C LYS A 277 -24.72 -30.18 27.41
N THR A 278 -24.94 -30.81 26.26
CA THR A 278 -24.30 -32.07 25.91
C THR A 278 -22.84 -31.89 25.48
N GLY A 279 -22.38 -30.64 25.29
CA GLY A 279 -21.09 -30.32 24.72
C GLY A 279 -21.04 -30.61 23.22
N ARG A 280 -22.22 -30.74 22.57
CA ARG A 280 -22.40 -30.96 21.14
C ARG A 280 -23.60 -30.16 20.69
N LEU A 281 -23.59 -29.69 19.45
CA LEU A 281 -24.75 -29.02 18.88
C LEU A 281 -25.48 -29.95 17.92
N SER A 282 -26.76 -30.17 18.18
CA SER A 282 -27.65 -30.86 17.25
C SER A 282 -28.01 -29.97 16.07
N TYR A 283 -28.45 -30.57 14.95
CA TYR A 283 -28.93 -29.80 13.80
C TYR A 283 -30.07 -28.82 14.17
N GLN A 284 -30.93 -29.23 15.11
CA GLN A 284 -32.04 -28.40 15.57
C GLN A 284 -31.54 -27.19 16.37
N GLU A 285 -30.59 -27.37 17.30
CA GLU A 285 -29.99 -26.26 18.05
C GLU A 285 -29.23 -25.28 17.14
N ILE A 286 -28.51 -25.78 16.14
CA ILE A 286 -27.82 -24.92 15.15
C ILE A 286 -28.84 -24.13 14.34
N ARG A 287 -29.89 -24.80 13.84
CA ARG A 287 -30.93 -24.16 13.03
C ARG A 287 -31.66 -23.09 13.84
N ASP A 288 -32.06 -23.42 15.06
CA ASP A 288 -32.83 -22.51 15.91
C ASP A 288 -31.93 -21.35 16.39
N GLY A 289 -30.64 -21.59 16.64
CA GLY A 289 -29.68 -20.55 17.03
C GLY A 289 -29.22 -19.62 15.91
N LEU A 290 -29.15 -20.08 14.65
CA LEU A 290 -28.75 -19.25 13.50
C LEU A 290 -29.94 -18.52 12.86
N MET A 291 -31.16 -19.08 12.88
CA MET A 291 -32.33 -18.37 12.35
C MET A 291 -32.76 -17.18 13.22
N ASP A 292 -32.47 -17.19 14.53
CA ASP A 292 -32.67 -16.00 15.38
C ASP A 292 -31.71 -14.85 15.02
N VAL A 293 -30.57 -15.12 14.34
CA VAL A 293 -29.58 -14.11 13.93
C VAL A 293 -29.91 -13.49 12.57
N ASP A 294 -30.61 -14.20 11.68
CA ASP A 294 -31.02 -13.71 10.36
C ASP A 294 -32.29 -12.83 10.40
N LEU A 295 -32.88 -12.61 11.57
CA LEU A 295 -34.13 -11.87 11.80
C LEU A 295 -33.96 -10.51 12.51
N GLU A 296 -32.73 -10.06 12.80
CA GLU A 296 -32.39 -8.70 13.26
C GLU A 296 -31.59 -7.92 12.20
#